data_AF-K3YBX0-F1
#
_entry.id   AF-K3YBX0-F1
#
_cell.length_a   1.000
_cell.length_b   1.000
_cell.length_c   1.000
_cell.angle_alpha   90.00
_cell.angle_beta   90.00
_cell.angle_gamma   90.00
#
_symmetry.space_group_name_H-M   'P 1'
#
loop_
_entity.id
_entity.type
_entity.pdbx_description
1 polymer ?
#
loop_
_entity_poly.entity_id
_entity_poly.type
_entity_poly.pdbx_seq_one_letter_code
_entity_poly.pdbx_strand_id
1 'polypeptide(L)'
;WGEEDCYEEKRSIIKYCIKSIRIRGKYVPPSRTCRVYVELCDMACVCHVLTPQDELRISAFKLVRLARDYGVPVPAGSKCGSWTVPPSLPLPRTYS
;
A
#
# COMPACT_ATOMS: atom_id res chain seq x y z
N TRP A 1 -8.22 -13.17 23.30
CA TRP A 1 -6.90 -12.75 22.83
C TRP A 1 -7.16 -11.76 21.70
N GLY A 2 -6.76 -10.51 21.87
CA GLY A 2 -6.99 -9.47 20.86
C GLY A 2 -6.00 -9.65 19.72
N GLU A 3 -6.49 -9.66 18.49
CA GLU A 3 -5.64 -9.60 17.30
C GLU A 3 -4.71 -8.41 17.44
N GLU A 4 -3.41 -8.64 17.26
CA GLU A 4 -2.42 -7.57 17.28
C GLU A 4 -2.58 -6.80 15.96
N ASP A 5 -3.47 -5.81 15.97
CA ASP A 5 -3.72 -4.95 14.81
C ASP A 5 -2.39 -4.35 14.32
N CYS A 6 -2.15 -4.38 13.01
CA CYS A 6 -0.93 -3.91 12.34
C CYS A 6 -0.77 -2.36 12.33
N TYR A 7 -1.15 -1.66 13.40
CA TYR A 7 -1.06 -0.20 13.51
C TYR A 7 0.38 0.31 13.45
N GLU A 8 1.35 -0.41 14.04
CA GLU A 8 2.77 -0.02 13.99
C GLU A 8 3.38 -0.24 12.60
N GLU A 9 2.93 -1.27 11.88
CA GLU A 9 3.27 -1.48 10.47
C GLU A 9 2.70 -0.35 9.61
N LYS A 10 1.42 0.00 9.79
CA LYS A 10 0.81 1.15 9.13
C LYS A 10 1.63 2.42 9.39
N ARG A 11 1.97 2.69 10.65
CA ARG A 11 2.74 3.89 11.03
C ARG A 11 4.12 3.89 10.35
N SER A 12 4.78 2.73 10.29
CA SER A 12 6.08 2.57 9.65
C SER A 12 6.00 2.78 8.14
N ILE A 13 5.04 2.15 7.46
CA ILE A 13 4.81 2.33 6.03
C ILE A 13 4.51 3.79 5.72
N ILE A 14 3.58 4.43 6.45
CA ILE A 14 3.29 5.84 6.24
C ILE A 14 4.55 6.69 6.44
N LYS A 15 5.30 6.48 7.52
CA LYS A 15 6.52 7.27 7.82
C LYS A 15 7.59 7.13 6.73
N TYR A 16 7.93 5.91 6.33
CA TYR A 16 9.05 5.66 5.43
C TYR A 16 8.70 5.78 3.95
N CYS A 17 7.44 5.51 3.58
CA CYS A 17 6.97 5.54 2.21
C CYS A 17 6.21 6.81 1.83
N ILE A 18 6.03 7.79 2.74
CA ILE A 18 5.18 8.98 2.52
C ILE A 18 5.45 9.67 1.18
N LYS A 19 6.71 9.77 0.74
CA LYS A 19 7.07 10.42 -0.53
C LYS A 19 6.44 9.75 -1.75
N SER A 20 6.24 8.45 -1.70
CA SER A 20 5.67 7.64 -2.79
C SER A 20 4.16 7.54 -2.70
N ILE A 21 3.60 7.51 -1.49
CA ILE A 21 2.17 7.26 -1.25
C ILE A 21 1.36 8.51 -0.93
N ARG A 22 1.98 9.70 -0.82
CA ARG A 22 1.27 10.96 -0.53
C ARG A 22 0.10 11.18 -1.49
N ILE A 23 -1.04 11.64 -0.97
CA ILE A 23 -2.24 11.86 -1.78
C ILE A 23 -2.00 12.84 -2.93
N ARG A 24 -1.28 13.95 -2.65
CA ARG A 24 -0.95 14.98 -3.64
C ARG A 24 0.33 14.67 -4.41
N GLY A 25 0.30 14.98 -5.71
CA GLY A 25 1.44 14.87 -6.63
C GLY A 25 1.50 13.55 -7.39
N LYS A 26 2.54 13.37 -8.19
CA LYS A 26 2.77 12.14 -8.96
C LYS A 26 3.29 11.01 -8.05
N TYR A 27 3.16 9.77 -8.51
CA TYR A 27 3.85 8.64 -7.89
C TYR A 27 5.37 8.80 -8.13
N VAL A 28 6.15 8.65 -7.06
CA VAL A 28 7.60 8.73 -7.10
C VAL A 28 8.15 7.38 -6.62
N PRO A 29 9.16 6.81 -7.28
CA PRO A 29 9.79 5.57 -6.81
C PRO A 29 10.23 5.68 -5.35
N PRO A 30 10.00 4.65 -4.52
CA PRO A 30 10.30 4.71 -3.10
C PRO A 30 11.80 4.58 -2.81
N SER A 31 12.17 4.96 -1.59
CA SER A 31 13.51 4.75 -1.08
C SER A 31 13.76 3.27 -0.76
N ARG A 32 15.05 2.90 -0.62
CA ARG A 32 15.45 1.55 -0.18
C ARG A 32 14.84 1.19 1.18
N THR A 33 14.75 2.14 2.11
CA THR A 33 14.12 1.94 3.42
C THR A 33 12.65 1.62 3.28
N CYS A 34 11.90 2.38 2.49
CA CYS A 34 10.47 2.10 2.25
C CYS A 34 10.28 0.69 1.66
N ARG A 35 11.10 0.30 0.69
CA ARG A 35 11.06 -1.05 0.11
C ARG A 35 11.18 -2.15 1.17
N VAL A 36 12.17 -2.04 2.06
CA VAL A 36 12.38 -3.04 3.13
C VAL A 36 11.13 -3.17 3.99
N TYR A 37 10.49 -2.07 4.37
CA TYR A 37 9.25 -2.14 5.15
C TYR A 37 8.08 -2.71 4.36
N VAL A 38 7.93 -2.39 3.08
CA VAL A 38 6.87 -2.95 2.23
C VAL A 38 6.99 -4.47 2.12
N GLU A 39 8.21 -4.99 2.04
CA GLU A 39 8.48 -6.44 1.95
C GLU A 39 8.28 -7.16 3.31
N LEU A 40 8.39 -6.44 4.43
CA LEU A 40 8.28 -7.01 5.78
C LEU A 40 6.88 -6.91 6.40
N CYS A 41 6.09 -5.90 6.01
CA CYS A 41 4.77 -5.64 6.57
C CYS A 41 3.66 -6.36 5.80
N ASP A 42 2.56 -6.69 6.49
CA ASP A 42 1.35 -7.16 5.86
C ASP A 42 0.61 -5.98 5.22
N MET A 43 0.85 -5.77 3.94
CA MET A 43 0.23 -4.69 3.17
C MET A 43 -1.30 -4.80 3.10
N ALA A 44 -1.87 -6.00 3.21
CA ALA A 44 -3.32 -6.18 3.25
C ALA A 44 -3.89 -5.75 4.60
N CYS A 45 -3.24 -6.12 5.70
CA CYS A 45 -3.61 -5.63 7.03
C CYS A 45 -3.48 -4.10 7.10
N VAL A 46 -2.34 -3.54 6.65
CA VAL A 46 -2.11 -2.08 6.65
C VAL A 46 -3.21 -1.35 5.89
N CYS A 47 -3.63 -1.89 4.74
CA CYS A 47 -4.76 -1.40 3.97
C CYS A 47 -6.08 -1.46 4.76
N HIS A 48 -6.33 -2.52 5.53
CA HIS A 48 -7.54 -2.68 6.31
C HIS A 48 -7.65 -1.67 7.46
N VAL A 49 -6.54 -1.37 8.13
CA VAL A 49 -6.49 -0.43 9.28
C VAL A 49 -6.28 1.04 8.88
N LEU A 50 -6.36 1.36 7.58
CA LEU A 50 -6.34 2.74 7.11
C LEU A 50 -7.59 3.49 7.57
N THR A 51 -7.37 4.63 8.21
CA THR A 51 -8.47 5.51 8.65
C THR A 51 -8.72 6.62 7.63
N PRO A 52 -9.91 7.26 7.65
CA PRO A 52 -10.15 8.45 6.84
C PRO A 52 -9.13 9.57 7.06
N GLN A 53 -8.57 9.68 8.28
CA GLN A 53 -7.53 10.66 8.59
C GLN A 53 -6.20 10.34 7.90
N ASP A 54 -5.85 9.07 7.75
CA ASP A 54 -4.67 8.64 6.99
C ASP A 54 -4.85 9.02 5.51
N GLU A 55 -6.05 8.81 4.95
CA GLU A 55 -6.39 9.11 3.57
C GLU A 55 -6.40 10.62 3.23
N LEU A 56 -6.46 11.50 4.23
CA LEU A 56 -6.22 12.94 4.00
C LEU A 56 -4.76 13.25 3.63
N ARG A 57 -3.82 12.34 3.96
CA ARG A 57 -2.38 12.51 3.75
C ARG A 57 -1.85 11.59 2.67
N ILE A 58 -2.37 10.38 2.57
CA ILE A 58 -1.92 9.33 1.65
C ILE A 58 -3.01 8.90 0.66
N SER A 59 -2.61 8.29 -0.45
CA SER A 59 -3.51 7.70 -1.42
C SER A 59 -3.47 6.18 -1.29
N ALA A 60 -4.61 5.57 -0.95
CA ALA A 60 -4.77 4.12 -0.93
C ALA A 60 -4.40 3.48 -2.28
N PHE A 61 -4.77 4.11 -3.40
CA PHE A 61 -4.35 3.68 -4.73
C PHE A 61 -2.82 3.61 -4.88
N LYS A 62 -2.08 4.63 -4.42
CA LYS A 62 -0.61 4.64 -4.50
C LYS A 62 0.02 3.62 -3.56
N LEU A 63 -0.59 3.37 -2.40
CA LEU A 63 -0.16 2.33 -1.46
C LEU A 63 -0.30 0.93 -2.10
N VAL A 64 -1.43 0.66 -2.73
CA VAL A 64 -1.67 -0.62 -3.42
C VAL A 64 -0.76 -0.79 -4.63
N ARG A 65 -0.54 0.30 -5.39
CA ARG A 65 0.45 0.30 -6.48
C ARG A 65 1.85 -0.01 -5.96
N LEU A 66 2.27 0.64 -4.87
CA LEU A 66 3.55 0.38 -4.22
C LEU A 66 3.68 -1.10 -3.84
N ALA A 67 2.67 -1.68 -3.20
CA ALA A 67 2.67 -3.09 -2.81
C ALA A 67 2.83 -4.03 -4.03
N ARG A 68 2.13 -3.74 -5.13
CA ARG A 68 2.25 -4.48 -6.40
C ARG A 68 3.64 -4.38 -7.02
N ASP A 69 4.23 -3.18 -7.04
CA ASP A 69 5.55 -2.93 -7.65
C ASP A 69 6.67 -3.73 -6.94
N TYR A 70 6.46 -4.12 -5.67
CA TYR A 70 7.41 -4.91 -4.87
C TYR A 70 6.99 -6.37 -4.64
N GLY A 71 6.01 -6.88 -5.39
CA GLY A 71 5.65 -8.29 -5.35
C GLY A 71 4.87 -8.72 -4.11
N VAL A 72 4.32 -7.78 -3.34
CA VAL A 72 3.44 -8.00 -2.20
C VAL A 72 2.03 -7.46 -2.49
N PRO A 73 1.34 -7.94 -3.56
CA PRO A 73 0.08 -7.36 -3.99
C PRO A 73 -1.01 -7.53 -2.94
N VAL A 74 -1.75 -6.46 -2.67
CA VAL A 74 -2.99 -6.53 -1.89
C VAL A 74 -4.05 -7.26 -2.72
N PRO A 75 -4.82 -8.22 -2.16
CA PRO A 75 -5.81 -8.99 -2.89
C PRO A 75 -6.83 -8.10 -3.61
N ALA A 76 -7.13 -8.44 -4.87
CA ALA A 76 -8.17 -7.76 -5.63
C ALA A 76 -9.54 -7.92 -4.94
N GLY A 77 -10.38 -6.89 -5.01
CA GLY A 77 -11.69 -6.85 -4.36
C GLY A 77 -11.63 -6.55 -2.86
N SER A 78 -10.45 -6.60 -2.22
CA SER A 78 -10.31 -6.22 -0.82
C SER A 78 -10.37 -4.70 -0.63
N LYS A 79 -10.65 -4.27 0.60
CA LYS A 79 -10.66 -2.85 0.98
C LYS A 79 -9.26 -2.40 1.39
N CYS A 80 -8.86 -1.25 0.87
CA CYS A 80 -7.70 -0.49 1.34
C CYS A 80 -8.18 0.90 1.73
N GLY A 81 -8.43 1.08 3.03
CA GLY A 81 -9.20 2.22 3.55
C GLY A 81 -10.59 2.28 2.92
N SER A 82 -10.96 3.44 2.39
CA SER A 82 -12.23 3.63 1.68
C SER A 82 -12.19 3.10 0.24
N TRP A 83 -11.00 2.83 -0.31
CA TRP A 83 -10.82 2.39 -1.69
C TRP A 83 -10.92 0.87 -1.83
N THR A 84 -11.45 0.42 -2.97
CA THR A 84 -11.55 -1.03 -3.29
C THR A 84 -10.50 -1.37 -4.31
N VAL A 85 -9.68 -2.38 -4.03
CA VAL A 85 -8.60 -2.81 -4.92
C VAL A 85 -9.22 -3.37 -6.22
N PRO A 86 -8.91 -2.79 -7.39
CA PRO A 86 -9.44 -3.26 -8.65
C PRO A 86 -8.85 -4.64 -8.96
N PRO A 87 -9.51 -5.44 -9.80
CA PRO A 87 -8.91 -6.62 -10.38
C PRO A 87 -7.54 -6.27 -10.96
N SER A 88 -6.54 -7.08 -10.65
CA SER A 88 -5.29 -7.01 -11.38
C SER A 88 -5.60 -7.34 -12.83
N LEU A 89 -5.71 -6.31 -13.68
CA LEU A 89 -5.71 -6.54 -15.12
C LEU A 89 -4.45 -7.36 -15.42
N PRO A 90 -4.56 -8.51 -16.11
CA PRO A 90 -3.38 -9.20 -16.57
C PRO A 90 -2.60 -8.17 -17.39
N LEU A 91 -1.35 -7.91 -16.98
CA LEU A 91 -0.44 -7.15 -17.84
C LEU A 91 -0.50 -7.84 -19.21
N PRO A 92 -0.63 -7.10 -20.34
CA PRO A 92 -0.44 -7.72 -21.63
C PRO A 92 0.90 -8.42 -21.55
N ARG A 93 0.88 -9.76 -21.56
CA ARG A 93 2.09 -10.57 -21.64
C ARG A 93 2.80 -10.01 -22.86
N THR A 94 3.90 -9.30 -22.66
CA THR A 94 4.79 -8.96 -23.75
C THR A 94 5.16 -10.28 -24.39
N TYR A 95 4.55 -10.55 -25.54
CA TYR A 95 4.92 -11.63 -26.42
C TYR A 95 6.37 -11.35 -26.80
N SER A 96 7.28 -12.15 -26.26
CA SER A 96 8.66 -12.28 -26.73
C SER A 96 8.79 -13.61 -27.42
#